data_AF-A0A1L8DZY1-F1
#
_entry.id   AF-A0A1L8DZY1-F1
#
_cell.length_a   1.000
_cell.length_b   1.000
_cell.length_c   1.000
_cell.angle_alpha   90.00
_cell.angle_beta   90.00
_cell.angle_gamma   90.00
#
_symmetry.space_group_name_H-M   'P 1'
#
loop_
_entity.id
_entity.type
_entity.pdbx_description
1 polymer ?
#
loop_
_entity_poly.entity_id
_entity_poly.type
_entity_poly.pdbx_seq_one_letter_code
_entity_poly.pdbx_strand_id
1 'polypeptide(L)'
;MVAGFITLSGFSILLYRLCRCLKHIYVKLLHMFFHACAVPCVVIGFLAVLDSHNLANPPIPNFYSLHSWLGLVTMGLFATQFIVGFFSFLVLLCCEDATYSCRAAMVPIHASFGLANFMLAIATCISGITEKALFKLKEDYSKWTEEGIILNALGATLIALGILVCFAVRRSNAPATAKVYVTERL
;
A
#
# COMPACT_ATOMS: atom_id res chain seq x y z
N MET A 1 5.71 -0.91 9.19
CA MET A 1 4.47 -0.89 8.38
C MET A 1 4.27 0.43 7.62
N VAL A 2 4.07 1.57 8.30
CA VAL A 2 3.80 2.87 7.62
C VAL A 2 4.87 3.24 6.59
N ALA A 3 6.16 3.21 6.96
CA ALA A 3 7.25 3.54 6.03
C ALA A 3 7.23 2.68 4.75
N GLY A 4 7.01 1.38 4.86
CA GLY A 4 6.96 0.46 3.72
C GLY A 4 5.66 0.59 2.92
N PHE A 5 4.54 0.20 3.53
CA PHE A 5 3.26 0.09 2.83
C PHE A 5 2.61 1.43 2.50
N ILE A 6 2.82 2.46 3.31
CA ILE A 6 2.16 3.75 3.10
C ILE A 6 3.09 4.70 2.36
N THR A 7 4.29 4.93 2.87
CA THR A 7 5.19 5.94 2.30
C THR A 7 5.85 5.47 1.01
N LEU A 8 6.68 4.42 1.05
CA LEU A 8 7.41 3.95 -0.12
C LEU A 8 6.47 3.40 -1.19
N SER A 9 5.55 2.52 -0.79
CA SER A 9 4.58 1.92 -1.72
C SER A 9 3.55 2.94 -2.23
N GLY A 10 3.06 3.87 -1.38
CA GLY A 10 2.15 4.93 -1.83
C GLY A 10 2.81 5.90 -2.81
N PHE A 11 4.06 6.29 -2.56
CA PHE A 11 4.84 7.09 -3.52
C PHE A 11 5.03 6.34 -4.85
N SER A 12 5.37 5.05 -4.78
CA SER A 12 5.56 4.20 -5.96
C SER A 12 4.33 4.16 -6.87
N ILE A 13 3.13 4.06 -6.30
CA ILE A 13 1.85 4.05 -7.04
C ILE A 13 1.64 5.35 -7.84
N LEU A 14 2.18 6.48 -7.37
CA LEU A 14 2.04 7.78 -8.02
C LEU A 14 3.07 8.07 -9.11
N LEU A 15 4.13 7.27 -9.24
CA LEU A 15 5.27 7.57 -10.12
C LEU A 15 4.89 7.79 -11.58
N TYR A 16 3.96 6.98 -12.12
CA TYR A 16 3.47 7.15 -13.50
C TYR A 16 2.67 8.45 -13.71
N ARG A 17 2.20 9.09 -12.62
CA ARG A 17 1.53 10.39 -12.66
C ARG A 17 2.50 11.56 -12.42
N LEU A 18 3.51 11.35 -11.58
CA LEU A 18 4.50 12.37 -11.23
C LEU A 18 5.58 12.52 -12.32
N CYS A 19 6.09 11.41 -12.84
CA CYS A 19 7.24 11.35 -13.72
C CYS A 19 6.88 11.33 -15.22
N ARG A 20 5.95 12.20 -15.65
CA ARG A 20 5.42 12.19 -17.04
C ARG A 20 6.46 12.52 -18.12
N CYS A 21 7.53 13.22 -17.76
CA CYS A 21 8.60 13.60 -18.69
C CYS A 21 9.69 12.54 -18.82
N LEU A 22 9.63 11.46 -18.03
CA LEU A 22 10.62 10.38 -18.08
C LEU A 22 10.19 9.31 -19.08
N LYS A 23 11.18 8.61 -19.65
CA LYS A 23 10.91 7.41 -20.47
C LYS A 23 10.18 6.37 -19.61
N HIS A 24 9.20 5.72 -20.21
CA HIS A 24 8.33 4.76 -19.50
C HIS A 24 9.11 3.64 -18.79
N ILE A 25 10.24 3.18 -19.37
CA ILE A 25 11.11 2.19 -18.74
C ILE A 25 11.74 2.68 -17.42
N TYR A 26 12.14 3.94 -17.33
CA TYR A 26 12.72 4.50 -16.10
C TYR A 26 11.67 4.61 -15.00
N VAL A 27 10.46 5.05 -15.34
CA VAL A 27 9.34 5.12 -14.38
C VAL A 27 9.00 3.72 -13.86
N LYS A 28 9.03 2.71 -14.74
CA LYS A 28 8.82 1.31 -14.38
C LYS A 28 9.89 0.78 -13.41
N LEU A 29 11.17 1.05 -13.68
CA LEU A 29 12.27 0.64 -12.80
C LEU A 29 12.18 1.35 -11.44
N LEU A 30 11.82 2.63 -11.43
CA LEU A 30 11.62 3.40 -10.20
C LEU A 30 10.45 2.85 -9.37
N HIS A 31 9.34 2.50 -10.02
CA HIS A 31 8.19 1.87 -9.40
C HIS A 31 8.55 0.52 -8.75
N MET A 32 9.28 -0.33 -9.47
CA MET A 32 9.79 -1.58 -8.90
C MET A 32 10.73 -1.29 -7.72
N PHE A 33 11.66 -0.34 -7.86
CA PHE A 33 12.63 0.00 -6.83
C PHE A 33 11.97 0.43 -5.51
N PHE A 34 11.00 1.35 -5.55
CA PHE A 34 10.33 1.80 -4.33
C PHE A 34 9.50 0.70 -3.67
N HIS A 35 8.83 -0.16 -4.44
CA HIS A 35 8.18 -1.35 -3.88
C HIS A 35 9.19 -2.35 -3.30
N ALA A 36 10.35 -2.53 -3.94
CA ALA A 36 11.41 -3.39 -3.43
C ALA A 36 11.98 -2.85 -2.10
N CYS A 37 12.19 -1.54 -1.98
CA CYS A 37 12.58 -0.90 -0.73
C CYS A 37 11.51 -1.02 0.37
N ALA A 38 10.23 -1.16 0.02
CA ALA A 38 9.17 -1.37 1.00
C ALA A 38 9.22 -2.75 1.65
N VAL A 39 9.72 -3.78 0.93
CA VAL A 39 9.82 -5.17 1.42
C VAL A 39 10.56 -5.28 2.76
N PRO A 40 11.81 -4.81 2.92
CA PRO A 40 12.51 -4.93 4.19
C PRO A 40 11.81 -4.17 5.33
N CYS A 41 11.20 -3.01 5.06
CA CYS A 41 10.44 -2.27 6.07
C CYS A 41 9.20 -3.04 6.57
N VAL A 42 8.56 -3.81 5.71
CA VAL A 42 7.41 -4.66 6.05
C VAL A 42 7.87 -5.91 6.80
N VAL A 43 8.91 -6.59 6.31
CA VAL A 43 9.48 -7.78 6.95
C VAL A 43 9.94 -7.48 8.37
N ILE A 44 10.72 -6.42 8.56
CA ILE A 44 11.19 -6.01 9.89
C ILE A 44 10.01 -5.69 10.81
N GLY A 45 8.99 -4.98 10.31
CA GLY A 45 7.80 -4.67 11.09
C GLY A 45 7.00 -5.90 11.50
N PHE A 46 6.92 -6.92 10.63
CA PHE A 46 6.22 -8.16 10.90
C PHE A 46 6.98 -9.04 11.89
N LEU A 47 8.29 -9.19 11.73
CA LEU A 47 9.13 -9.92 12.68
C LEU A 47 9.11 -9.25 14.05
N ALA A 48 9.15 -7.91 14.11
CA ALA A 48 9.09 -7.18 15.37
C ALA A 48 7.81 -7.47 16.17
N VAL A 49 6.64 -7.60 15.52
CA VAL A 49 5.40 -7.93 16.24
C VAL A 49 5.39 -9.40 16.70
N LEU A 50 5.85 -10.34 15.86
CA LEU A 50 5.96 -11.74 16.24
C LEU A 50 6.88 -11.93 17.45
N ASP A 51 8.06 -11.31 17.43
CA ASP A 51 8.99 -11.36 18.54
C ASP A 51 8.38 -10.72 19.79
N SER A 52 7.72 -9.56 19.66
CA SER A 52 7.09 -8.89 20.80
C SER A 52 6.02 -9.74 21.48
N HIS A 53 5.30 -10.57 20.73
CA HIS A 53 4.26 -11.47 21.25
C HIS A 53 4.86 -12.76 21.83
N ASN A 54 5.78 -13.39 21.11
CA ASN A 54 6.36 -14.67 21.48
C ASN A 54 7.31 -14.56 22.68
N LEU A 55 8.00 -13.43 22.82
CA LEU A 55 8.95 -13.17 23.91
C LEU A 55 8.29 -12.48 25.11
N ALA A 56 6.98 -12.17 25.04
CA ALA A 56 6.23 -11.66 26.18
C ALA A 56 6.08 -12.73 27.27
N ASN A 57 5.88 -12.29 28.52
CA ASN A 57 5.70 -13.18 29.66
C ASN A 57 4.39 -12.82 30.41
N PRO A 58 3.32 -13.64 30.28
CA PRO A 58 3.20 -14.81 29.40
C PRO A 58 3.16 -14.43 27.91
N PRO A 59 3.43 -15.38 26.99
CA PRO A 59 3.33 -15.13 25.55
C PRO A 59 1.94 -14.67 25.13
N ILE A 60 1.89 -13.72 24.20
CA ILE A 60 0.64 -13.20 23.63
C ILE A 60 0.28 -14.06 22.41
N PRO A 61 -0.97 -14.55 22.27
CA PRO A 61 -1.37 -15.31 21.10
C PRO A 61 -1.24 -14.46 19.83
N ASN A 62 -0.80 -15.07 18.73
CA ASN A 62 -0.72 -14.41 17.43
C ASN A 62 -2.00 -14.59 16.62
N PHE A 63 -2.23 -13.69 15.67
CA PHE A 63 -3.25 -13.80 14.61
C PHE A 63 -4.72 -13.93 15.06
N TYR A 64 -5.06 -13.46 16.25
CA TYR A 64 -6.44 -13.52 16.75
C TYR A 64 -7.29 -12.28 16.41
N SER A 65 -6.65 -11.17 16.02
CA SER A 65 -7.36 -9.91 15.78
C SER A 65 -7.67 -9.67 14.30
N LEU A 66 -8.73 -8.92 14.00
CA LEU A 66 -9.04 -8.56 12.62
C LEU A 66 -7.90 -7.76 11.97
N HIS A 67 -7.22 -6.89 12.73
CA HIS A 67 -6.01 -6.20 12.27
C HIS A 67 -4.97 -7.18 11.72
N SER A 68 -4.70 -8.27 12.45
CA SER A 68 -3.71 -9.27 12.03
C SER A 68 -4.13 -10.04 10.77
N TRP A 69 -5.42 -10.31 10.58
CA TRP A 69 -5.93 -10.96 9.37
C TRP A 69 -5.82 -10.01 8.16
N LEU A 70 -6.21 -8.75 8.32
CA LEU A 70 -6.04 -7.72 7.27
C LEU A 70 -4.55 -7.53 6.92
N GLY A 71 -3.68 -7.57 7.92
CA GLY A 71 -2.23 -7.49 7.73
C GLY A 71 -1.67 -8.67 6.93
N LEU A 72 -2.08 -9.90 7.23
CA LEU A 72 -1.68 -11.08 6.47
C LEU A 72 -2.15 -11.01 5.01
N VAL A 73 -3.41 -10.62 4.76
CA VAL A 73 -3.93 -10.44 3.40
C VAL A 73 -3.17 -9.34 2.66
N THR A 74 -2.89 -8.21 3.32
CA THR A 74 -2.11 -7.10 2.74
C THR A 74 -0.69 -7.55 2.34
N MET A 75 0.01 -8.27 3.22
CA MET A 75 1.35 -8.78 2.93
C MET A 75 1.33 -9.81 1.80
N GLY A 76 0.38 -10.75 1.82
CA GLY A 76 0.25 -11.77 0.77
C GLY A 76 -0.09 -11.17 -0.59
N LEU A 77 -1.03 -10.21 -0.63
CA LEU A 77 -1.39 -9.51 -1.85
C LEU A 77 -0.23 -8.64 -2.35
N PHE A 78 0.48 -7.93 -1.46
CA PHE A 78 1.67 -7.17 -1.84
C PHE A 78 2.76 -8.04 -2.47
N ALA A 79 3.10 -9.17 -1.83
CA ALA A 79 4.10 -10.10 -2.35
C ALA A 79 3.69 -10.67 -3.71
N THR A 80 2.42 -11.07 -3.85
CA THR A 80 1.86 -11.56 -5.12
C THR A 80 1.93 -10.48 -6.20
N GLN A 81 1.52 -9.24 -5.90
CA GLN A 81 1.59 -8.12 -6.84
C GLN A 81 3.02 -7.79 -7.25
N PHE A 82 3.98 -7.86 -6.32
CA PHE A 82 5.38 -7.62 -6.61
C PHE A 82 5.95 -8.68 -7.57
N ILE A 83 5.72 -9.97 -7.27
CA ILE A 83 6.19 -11.09 -8.09
C ILE A 83 5.54 -11.04 -9.48
N VAL A 84 4.21 -10.98 -9.53
CA VAL A 84 3.47 -10.96 -10.80
C VAL A 84 3.83 -9.72 -11.62
N GLY A 85 3.97 -8.55 -11.00
CA GLY A 85 4.36 -7.32 -11.67
C GLY A 85 5.79 -7.39 -12.22
N PHE A 86 6.73 -7.95 -11.46
CA PHE A 86 8.11 -8.16 -11.91
C PHE A 86 8.18 -9.05 -13.16
N PHE A 87 7.53 -10.23 -13.12
CA PHE A 87 7.54 -11.13 -14.27
C PHE A 87 6.79 -10.52 -15.46
N SER A 88 5.56 -10.04 -15.25
CA SER A 88 4.70 -9.56 -16.34
C SER A 88 5.24 -8.30 -17.01
N PHE A 89 5.81 -7.36 -16.25
CA PHE A 89 6.16 -6.05 -16.79
C PHE A 89 7.65 -5.80 -16.95
N LEU A 90 8.53 -6.65 -16.42
CA LEU A 90 9.98 -6.56 -16.64
C LEU A 90 10.53 -7.77 -17.39
N VAL A 91 10.33 -9.00 -16.89
CA VAL A 91 10.93 -10.21 -17.51
C VAL A 91 10.34 -10.48 -18.89
N LEU A 92 9.02 -10.41 -19.04
CA LEU A 92 8.35 -10.66 -20.32
C LEU A 92 8.61 -9.58 -21.38
N LEU A 93 9.26 -8.45 -21.04
CA LEU A 93 9.71 -7.48 -22.05
C LEU A 93 10.76 -8.08 -22.99
N CYS A 94 11.53 -9.09 -22.56
CA CYS A 94 12.54 -9.74 -23.40
C CYS A 94 11.94 -10.46 -24.62
N CYS A 95 10.65 -10.82 -24.56
CA CYS A 95 9.91 -11.49 -25.64
C CYS A 95 8.71 -10.62 -26.04
N GLU A 96 8.99 -9.41 -26.53
CA GLU A 96 8.00 -8.33 -26.61
C GLU A 96 6.75 -8.71 -27.43
N ASP A 97 6.94 -9.26 -28.62
CA ASP A 97 5.87 -9.61 -29.57
C ASP A 97 5.03 -10.79 -29.09
N ALA A 98 5.66 -11.84 -28.56
CA ALA A 98 4.97 -13.08 -28.17
C ALA A 98 4.10 -12.91 -26.90
N THR A 99 4.42 -11.93 -26.05
CA THR A 99 3.78 -11.77 -24.73
C THR A 99 2.93 -10.51 -24.60
N TYR A 100 2.85 -9.68 -25.65
CA TYR A 100 2.12 -8.41 -25.65
C TYR A 100 0.68 -8.54 -25.14
N SER A 101 -0.11 -9.48 -25.70
CA SER A 101 -1.51 -9.66 -25.34
C SER A 101 -1.71 -10.03 -23.87
N CYS A 102 -0.82 -10.87 -23.32
CA CYS A 102 -0.84 -11.24 -21.92
C CYS A 102 -0.52 -10.03 -21.03
N ARG A 103 0.55 -9.28 -21.34
CA ARG A 103 0.93 -8.08 -20.58
C ARG A 103 -0.19 -7.03 -20.60
N ALA A 104 -0.80 -6.81 -21.76
CA ALA A 104 -1.90 -5.85 -21.91
C ALA A 104 -3.11 -6.22 -21.05
N ALA A 105 -3.50 -7.50 -21.00
CA ALA A 105 -4.58 -7.98 -20.14
C ALA A 105 -4.26 -7.85 -18.64
N MET A 106 -2.97 -7.94 -18.25
CA MET A 106 -2.55 -7.85 -16.86
C MET A 106 -2.51 -6.41 -16.31
N VAL A 107 -2.39 -5.38 -17.15
CA VAL A 107 -2.33 -3.97 -16.71
C VAL A 107 -3.52 -3.57 -15.82
N PRO A 108 -4.80 -3.71 -16.24
CA PRO A 108 -5.94 -3.30 -15.42
C PRO A 108 -6.05 -4.11 -14.12
N ILE A 109 -5.67 -5.40 -14.16
CA ILE A 109 -5.66 -6.28 -12.99
C ILE A 109 -4.62 -5.78 -11.99
N HIS A 110 -3.37 -5.59 -12.42
CA HIS A 110 -2.29 -5.11 -11.57
C HIS A 110 -2.58 -3.73 -10.97
N ALA A 111 -3.09 -2.80 -11.77
CA ALA A 111 -3.44 -1.46 -11.29
C ALA A 111 -4.56 -1.51 -10.24
N SER A 112 -5.60 -2.33 -10.47
CA SER A 112 -6.74 -2.45 -9.54
C SER A 112 -6.35 -3.11 -8.23
N PHE A 113 -5.64 -4.24 -8.29
CA PHE A 113 -5.17 -4.93 -7.08
C PHE A 113 -4.09 -4.14 -6.34
N GLY A 114 -3.24 -3.38 -7.05
CA GLY A 114 -2.28 -2.47 -6.44
C GLY A 114 -2.97 -1.39 -5.60
N LEU A 115 -4.02 -0.76 -6.14
CA LEU A 115 -4.80 0.24 -5.41
C LEU A 115 -5.61 -0.38 -4.25
N ALA A 116 -6.24 -1.53 -4.48
CA ALA A 116 -6.96 -2.26 -3.44
C ALA A 116 -6.03 -2.64 -2.28
N ASN A 117 -4.81 -3.09 -2.58
CA ASN A 117 -3.81 -3.42 -1.58
C ASN A 117 -3.35 -2.19 -0.78
N PHE A 118 -3.21 -1.03 -1.43
CA PHE A 118 -2.89 0.22 -0.73
C PHE A 118 -4.00 0.63 0.25
N MET A 119 -5.27 0.50 -0.17
CA MET A 119 -6.40 0.76 0.73
C MET A 119 -6.49 -0.24 1.87
N LEU A 120 -6.19 -1.51 1.61
CA LEU A 120 -6.11 -2.54 2.65
C LEU A 120 -4.98 -2.25 3.65
N ALA A 121 -3.83 -1.75 3.19
CA ALA A 121 -2.75 -1.32 4.06
C ALA A 121 -3.16 -0.14 4.96
N ILE A 122 -3.93 0.82 4.43
CA ILE A 122 -4.49 1.93 5.22
C ILE A 122 -5.47 1.40 6.27
N ALA A 123 -6.42 0.54 5.89
CA ALA A 123 -7.36 -0.08 6.82
C ALA A 123 -6.63 -0.89 7.93
N THR A 124 -5.58 -1.62 7.55
CA THR A 124 -4.71 -2.35 8.47
C THR A 124 -3.98 -1.40 9.43
N CYS A 125 -3.44 -0.27 8.95
CA CYS A 125 -2.78 0.70 9.82
C CYS A 125 -3.77 1.36 10.78
N ILE A 126 -4.98 1.73 10.32
CA ILE A 126 -6.01 2.34 11.17
C ILE A 126 -6.43 1.37 12.28
N SER A 127 -6.78 0.12 11.92
CA SER A 127 -7.13 -0.91 12.91
C SER A 127 -6.00 -1.18 13.90
N GLY A 128 -4.73 -1.18 13.44
CA GLY A 128 -3.57 -1.36 14.32
C GLY A 128 -3.33 -0.18 15.26
N ILE A 129 -3.52 1.06 14.79
CA ILE A 129 -3.47 2.27 15.64
C ILE A 129 -4.57 2.21 16.69
N THR A 130 -5.81 1.84 16.29
CA THR A 130 -6.94 1.72 17.20
C THR A 130 -6.71 0.64 18.26
N GLU A 131 -6.27 -0.57 17.87
CA GLU A 131 -5.93 -1.64 18.82
C GLU A 131 -4.84 -1.18 19.80
N LYS A 132 -3.78 -0.53 19.28
CA LYS A 132 -2.69 -0.05 20.13
C LYS A 132 -3.14 1.04 21.11
N ALA A 133 -3.97 1.98 20.66
CA ALA A 133 -4.54 3.02 21.50
C ALA A 133 -5.39 2.42 22.63
N LEU A 134 -6.30 1.49 22.30
CA LEU A 134 -7.17 0.85 23.28
C LEU A 134 -6.37 0.04 24.32
N PHE A 135 -5.36 -0.73 23.88
CA PHE A 135 -4.56 -1.55 24.80
C PHE A 135 -3.61 -0.73 25.66
N LYS A 136 -3.05 0.36 25.12
CA LYS A 136 -2.04 1.17 25.82
C LYS A 136 -2.68 2.21 26.74
N LEU A 137 -3.69 2.93 26.26
CA LEU A 137 -4.30 4.06 26.96
C LEU A 137 -5.51 3.65 27.81
N LYS A 138 -6.20 2.56 27.46
CA LYS A 138 -7.37 2.04 28.21
C LYS A 138 -8.39 3.15 28.48
N GLU A 139 -8.76 3.36 29.75
CA GLU A 139 -9.72 4.39 30.19
C GLU A 139 -9.27 5.82 29.84
N ASP A 140 -7.96 6.08 29.76
CA ASP A 140 -7.42 7.40 29.44
C ASP A 140 -7.61 7.77 27.97
N TYR A 141 -7.94 6.80 27.10
CA TYR A 141 -8.23 7.09 25.71
C TYR A 141 -9.47 7.97 25.56
N SER A 142 -10.49 7.74 26.40
CA SER A 142 -11.73 8.53 26.39
C SER A 142 -11.57 9.94 26.98
N LYS A 143 -10.45 10.20 27.68
CA LYS A 143 -10.16 11.47 28.34
C LYS A 143 -9.42 12.48 27.46
N TRP A 144 -9.28 12.21 26.16
CA TRP A 144 -8.62 13.11 25.21
C TRP A 144 -7.17 13.45 25.60
N THR A 145 -6.43 12.46 26.08
CA THR A 145 -4.98 12.62 26.32
C THR A 145 -4.25 13.01 25.03
N GLU A 146 -3.16 13.76 25.16
CA GLU A 146 -2.36 14.22 24.02
C GLU A 146 -1.92 13.05 23.12
N GLU A 147 -1.49 11.92 23.72
CA GLU A 147 -1.15 10.70 22.99
C GLU A 147 -2.34 10.16 22.18
N GLY A 148 -3.54 10.12 22.78
CA GLY A 148 -4.76 9.70 22.09
C GLY A 148 -5.14 10.62 20.92
N ILE A 149 -4.98 11.93 21.07
CA ILE A 149 -5.21 12.91 20.01
C ILE A 149 -4.22 12.70 18.86
N ILE A 150 -2.94 12.50 19.17
CA ILE A 150 -1.89 12.27 18.15
C ILE A 150 -2.17 10.97 17.38
N LEU A 151 -2.52 9.88 18.07
CA LEU A 151 -2.86 8.61 17.41
C LEU A 151 -4.05 8.76 16.46
N ASN A 152 -5.10 9.47 16.88
CA ASN A 152 -6.25 9.76 16.02
C ASN A 152 -5.90 10.66 14.83
N ALA A 153 -5.09 11.69 15.04
CA ALA A 153 -4.63 12.57 13.97
C ALA A 153 -3.78 11.80 12.93
N LEU A 154 -2.93 10.87 13.38
CA LEU A 154 -2.21 9.96 12.48
C LEU A 154 -3.17 9.08 11.68
N GLY A 155 -4.18 8.48 12.32
CA GLY A 155 -5.22 7.71 11.63
C GLY A 155 -5.96 8.53 10.57
N ALA A 156 -6.41 9.74 10.92
CA ALA A 156 -7.08 10.66 10.00
C ALA A 156 -6.17 11.05 8.82
N THR A 157 -4.88 11.28 9.06
CA THR A 157 -3.90 11.58 8.02
C THR A 157 -3.74 10.43 7.03
N LEU A 158 -3.72 9.18 7.52
CA LEU A 158 -3.66 7.99 6.66
C LEU A 158 -4.92 7.85 5.79
N ILE A 159 -6.11 8.13 6.34
CA ILE A 159 -7.37 8.14 5.57
C ILE A 159 -7.31 9.20 4.47
N ALA A 160 -6.91 10.42 4.82
CA ALA A 160 -6.80 11.52 3.86
C ALA A 160 -5.81 11.17 2.73
N LEU A 161 -4.67 10.56 3.07
CA LEU A 161 -3.71 10.08 2.09
C LEU A 161 -4.31 9.00 1.17
N GLY A 162 -5.08 8.06 1.71
CA GLY A 162 -5.80 7.05 0.93
C GLY A 162 -6.73 7.65 -0.10
N ILE A 163 -7.54 8.63 0.32
CA ILE A 163 -8.46 9.36 -0.56
C ILE A 163 -7.69 10.11 -1.65
N LEU A 164 -6.65 10.85 -1.28
CA LEU A 164 -5.87 11.67 -2.21
C LEU A 164 -5.13 10.81 -3.24
N VAL A 165 -4.50 9.71 -2.83
CA VAL A 165 -3.80 8.79 -3.73
C VAL A 165 -4.80 8.12 -4.67
N CYS A 166 -5.93 7.62 -4.17
CA CYS A 166 -6.99 7.04 -5.02
C CYS A 166 -7.47 8.04 -6.07
N PHE A 167 -7.71 9.29 -5.66
CA PHE A 167 -8.13 10.34 -6.58
C PHE A 167 -7.04 10.65 -7.62
N ALA A 168 -5.79 10.82 -7.19
CA ALA A 168 -4.67 11.15 -8.07
C ALA A 168 -4.40 10.05 -9.11
N VAL A 169 -4.48 8.78 -8.72
CA VAL A 169 -4.24 7.63 -9.61
C VAL A 169 -5.37 7.45 -10.62
N ARG A 170 -6.61 7.81 -10.29
CA ARG A 170 -7.78 7.66 -11.18
C ARG A 170 -8.06 8.90 -12.03
N ARG A 171 -7.44 10.04 -11.73
CA ARG A 171 -7.59 11.26 -12.53
C ARG A 171 -7.07 10.99 -13.95
N SER A 172 -7.79 11.46 -14.97
CA SER A 172 -7.29 11.36 -16.34
C SER A 172 -5.98 12.15 -16.49
N ASN A 173 -5.10 11.69 -17.37
CA ASN A 173 -3.86 12.42 -17.69
C ASN A 173 -4.11 13.64 -18.60
N ALA A 174 -5.36 13.91 -18.95
CA ALA A 174 -5.70 15.00 -19.84
C ALA A 174 -5.43 16.36 -19.16
N PRO A 175 -4.89 17.36 -19.88
CA PRO A 175 -4.72 18.70 -19.33
C PRO A 175 -6.04 19.24 -18.76
N ALA A 176 -6.00 20.14 -17.79
CA ALA A 176 -7.19 20.63 -17.07
C ALA A 176 -8.30 21.20 -17.99
N THR A 177 -7.97 21.50 -19.25
CA THR A 177 -8.85 22.01 -20.30
C THR A 177 -9.47 20.93 -21.19
N ALA A 178 -9.04 19.67 -21.09
CA ALA A 178 -9.57 18.58 -21.91
C ALA A 178 -10.89 18.06 -21.32
N LYS A 179 -11.94 18.02 -22.16
CA LYS A 179 -13.21 17.36 -21.81
C LYS A 179 -12.95 15.86 -21.70
N VAL A 180 -12.87 15.36 -20.47
CA VAL A 180 -12.80 13.93 -20.19
C VAL A 180 -14.22 13.38 -20.22
N TYR A 181 -14.56 12.63 -21.26
CA TYR A 181 -15.85 11.94 -21.33
C TYR A 181 -15.84 10.74 -20.39
N VAL A 182 -16.95 10.49 -19.70
CA VAL A 182 -17.10 9.47 -18.63
C VAL A 182 -16.72 8.06 -19.11
N THR A 183 -16.76 7.82 -20.42
CA THR A 183 -16.42 6.56 -21.08
C THR A 183 -14.93 6.22 -21.11
N GLU A 184 -14.01 7.16 -20.85
CA GLU A 184 -12.55 6.92 -20.89
C GLU A 184 -11.95 6.51 -19.52
N ARG A 185 -12.78 6.18 -18.53
CA ARG A 185 -12.34 5.82 -17.16
C ARG A 185 -12.43 4.33 -16.82
N LEU A 186 -12.68 3.47 -17.80
CA LEU A 186 -12.68 2.01 -17.69
C LEU A 186 -11.59 1.43 -18.59
#